data_AF-A0A522D365-F1
#
_entry.id   AF-A0A522D365-F1
#
_cell.length_a   1.000
_cell.length_b   1.000
_cell.length_c   1.000
_cell.angle_alpha   90.00
_cell.angle_beta   90.00
_cell.angle_gamma   90.00
#
_symmetry.space_group_name_H-M   'P 1'
#
loop_
_entity.id
_entity.type
_entity.pdbx_description
1 polymer ?
#
loop_
_entity_poly.entity_id
_entity_poly.type
_entity_poly.pdbx_seq_one_letter_code
_entity_poly.pdbx_strand_id
1 'polypeptide(L)'
;MPGRFASAFALWCALSGAASLHPSSGEIAAPILGKEFYAGLQETQPIKRDYFLDARLNRIISGKGSVVAVETVSRYKRKYRLTLAGQGSGPVSITYLVFTDRDEYLKMLHKNDIFEFKGQFIIYTPLNSLRDSYIFDVVLEDGAIVVE
;
A
#
# COMPACT_ATOMS: atom_id res chain seq x y z
N MET A 1 -53.44 -11.71 -51.90
CA MET A 1 -53.98 -11.98 -50.56
C MET A 1 -53.51 -10.89 -49.59
N PRO A 2 -54.37 -10.45 -48.67
CA PRO A 2 -54.26 -9.18 -47.92
C PRO A 2 -53.58 -9.33 -46.55
N GLY A 3 -53.27 -8.19 -45.91
CA GLY A 3 -52.98 -8.06 -44.47
C GLY A 3 -51.99 -6.91 -44.22
N ARG A 4 -52.40 -5.63 -44.03
CA ARG A 4 -53.07 -4.97 -42.89
C ARG A 4 -52.31 -4.99 -41.55
N PHE A 5 -52.47 -3.88 -40.81
CA PHE A 5 -52.02 -3.48 -39.46
C PHE A 5 -50.75 -2.62 -39.47
N ALA A 6 -50.78 -1.27 -39.35
CA ALA A 6 -51.53 -0.31 -38.53
C ALA A 6 -51.17 -0.29 -37.03
N SER A 7 -50.92 0.94 -36.54
CA SER A 7 -50.82 1.42 -35.15
C SER A 7 -49.45 1.23 -34.47
N ALA A 8 -48.68 2.26 -34.10
CA ALA A 8 -48.93 3.44 -33.25
C ALA A 8 -48.93 3.12 -31.74
N PHE A 9 -48.37 4.06 -30.95
CA PHE A 9 -48.28 4.13 -29.49
C PHE A 9 -47.23 3.19 -28.84
N ALA A 10 -46.49 3.55 -27.79
CA ALA A 10 -46.51 4.72 -26.93
C ALA A 10 -45.11 4.95 -26.34
N LEU A 11 -44.83 6.23 -26.12
CA LEU A 11 -43.82 6.76 -25.22
C LEU A 11 -44.08 6.20 -23.81
N TRP A 12 -43.08 5.59 -23.16
CA TRP A 12 -43.08 5.48 -21.71
C TRP A 12 -41.69 5.80 -21.16
N CYS A 13 -41.61 6.96 -20.52
CA CYS A 13 -40.52 7.37 -19.66
C CYS A 13 -40.42 6.41 -18.47
N ALA A 14 -39.21 5.92 -18.20
CA ALA A 14 -38.82 5.54 -16.86
C ALA A 14 -37.48 6.22 -16.55
N LEU A 15 -37.56 7.37 -15.87
CA LEU A 15 -36.46 7.87 -15.05
C LEU A 15 -36.14 6.78 -14.02
N SER A 16 -35.11 5.98 -14.29
CA SER A 16 -34.48 5.18 -13.25
C SER A 16 -33.31 6.00 -12.72
N GLY A 17 -33.59 6.77 -11.67
CA GLY A 17 -32.57 7.35 -10.82
C GLY A 17 -31.77 6.22 -10.18
N ALA A 18 -30.63 5.86 -10.77
CA ALA A 18 -29.66 4.99 -10.13
C ALA A 18 -28.91 5.82 -9.08
N ALA A 19 -29.53 6.00 -7.91
CA ALA A 19 -28.80 6.26 -6.68
C ALA A 19 -27.98 5.00 -6.36
N SER A 20 -26.83 4.86 -7.02
CA SER A 20 -25.87 3.83 -6.68
C SER A 20 -25.18 4.27 -5.41
N LEU A 21 -25.69 3.69 -4.32
CA LEU A 21 -25.08 3.57 -3.00
C LEU A 21 -23.56 3.67 -3.07
N HIS A 22 -23.04 4.73 -2.46
CA HIS A 22 -21.64 4.83 -2.08
C HIS A 22 -21.37 3.69 -1.07
N PRO A 23 -20.51 2.70 -1.34
CA PRO A 23 -20.09 1.80 -0.29
C PRO A 23 -19.14 2.58 0.63
N SER A 24 -19.68 3.17 1.69
CA SER A 24 -18.90 3.50 2.89
C SER A 24 -18.74 2.22 3.70
N SER A 25 -17.91 1.31 3.21
CA SER A 25 -17.50 0.14 3.98
C SER A 25 -15.98 0.11 3.94
N GLY A 26 -15.37 0.16 5.12
CA GLY A 26 -13.94 0.00 5.33
C GLY A 26 -13.49 -1.40 4.93
N GLU A 27 -13.47 -1.68 3.62
CA GLU A 27 -12.59 -2.70 3.08
C GLU A 27 -11.17 -2.23 3.36
N ILE A 28 -10.57 -2.82 4.39
CA ILE A 28 -9.12 -2.83 4.53
C ILE A 28 -8.64 -3.61 3.31
N ALA A 29 -8.38 -2.89 2.22
CA ALA A 29 -7.83 -3.46 1.00
C ALA A 29 -6.63 -4.32 1.39
N ALA A 30 -6.60 -5.56 0.89
CA ALA A 30 -5.58 -6.54 1.25
C ALA A 30 -4.19 -5.91 1.17
N PRO A 31 -3.31 -6.16 2.15
CA PRO A 31 -2.06 -5.46 2.24
C PRO A 31 -1.22 -5.69 0.98
N ILE A 32 -0.79 -4.61 0.31
CA ILE A 32 0.03 -4.75 -0.90
C ILE A 32 1.35 -5.45 -0.56
N LEU A 33 1.88 -5.26 0.65
CA LEU A 33 3.03 -6.00 1.17
C LEU A 33 2.59 -7.26 1.94
N GLY A 34 1.57 -7.95 1.45
CA GLY A 34 1.11 -9.23 1.97
C GLY A 34 1.94 -10.41 1.47
N LYS A 35 1.54 -11.63 1.87
CA LYS A 35 2.22 -12.89 1.52
C LYS A 35 2.48 -13.05 0.01
N GLU A 36 1.51 -12.65 -0.82
CA GLU A 36 1.59 -12.75 -2.29
C GLU A 36 2.70 -11.87 -2.87
N PHE A 37 2.91 -10.66 -2.32
CA PHE A 37 3.99 -9.79 -2.75
C PHE A 37 5.35 -10.41 -2.47
N TYR A 38 5.55 -10.95 -1.26
CA TYR A 38 6.80 -11.59 -0.90
C TYR A 38 7.05 -12.85 -1.70
N ALA A 39 6.03 -13.67 -1.93
CA ALA A 39 6.13 -14.84 -2.80
C ALA A 39 6.54 -14.43 -4.23
N GLY A 40 5.87 -13.45 -4.83
CA GLY A 40 6.19 -12.96 -6.17
C GLY A 40 7.60 -12.34 -6.24
N LEU A 41 8.03 -11.61 -5.22
CA LEU A 41 9.38 -11.04 -5.15
C LEU A 41 10.45 -12.14 -5.06
N GLN A 42 10.18 -13.20 -4.29
CA GLN A 42 11.08 -14.34 -4.11
C GLN A 42 11.22 -15.17 -5.37
N GLU A 43 10.11 -15.47 -6.05
CA GLU A 43 10.08 -16.21 -7.32
C GLU A 43 10.76 -15.44 -8.46
N THR A 44 10.78 -14.11 -8.37
CA THR A 44 11.46 -13.27 -9.35
C THR A 44 12.98 -13.40 -9.24
N GLN A 45 13.64 -13.67 -10.38
CA GLN A 45 15.11 -13.71 -10.47
C GLN A 45 15.73 -12.40 -9.97
N PRO A 46 16.88 -12.42 -9.26
CA PRO A 46 17.50 -11.24 -8.65
C PRO A 46 17.52 -9.98 -9.52
N ILE A 47 17.98 -10.12 -10.77
CA ILE A 47 18.09 -9.01 -11.73
C ILE A 47 16.72 -8.45 -12.11
N LYS A 48 15.68 -9.28 -12.10
CA LYS A 48 14.32 -8.88 -12.46
C LYS A 48 13.52 -8.31 -11.29
N ARG A 49 14.01 -8.43 -10.05
CA ARG A 49 13.33 -7.89 -8.87
C ARG A 49 13.20 -6.38 -8.93
N ASP A 50 14.20 -5.70 -9.49
CA ASP A 50 14.18 -4.24 -9.65
C ASP A 50 12.97 -3.82 -10.53
N TYR A 51 12.75 -4.47 -11.68
CA TYR A 51 11.55 -4.24 -12.51
C TYR A 51 10.23 -4.57 -11.80
N PHE A 52 10.22 -5.62 -10.96
CA PHE A 52 9.04 -5.97 -10.16
C PHE A 52 8.71 -4.85 -9.15
N LEU A 53 9.72 -4.23 -8.55
CA LEU A 53 9.55 -3.13 -7.61
C LEU A 53 9.22 -1.81 -8.32
N ASP A 54 9.83 -1.54 -9.48
CA ASP A 54 9.56 -0.35 -10.30
C ASP A 54 8.08 -0.22 -10.66
N ALA A 55 7.43 -1.33 -11.03
CA ALA A 55 6.01 -1.37 -11.34
C ALA A 55 5.08 -0.98 -10.17
N ARG A 56 5.63 -0.88 -8.96
CA ARG A 56 4.91 -0.57 -7.72
C ARG A 56 5.30 0.77 -7.11
N LEU A 57 6.29 1.48 -7.68
CA LEU A 57 6.64 2.83 -7.24
C LEU A 57 5.45 3.78 -7.36
N ASN A 58 5.41 4.75 -6.46
CA ASN A 58 4.36 5.77 -6.28
C ASN A 58 2.97 5.22 -5.93
N ARG A 59 2.82 3.91 -5.71
CA ARG A 59 1.56 3.31 -5.25
C ARG A 59 1.46 3.34 -3.73
N ILE A 60 0.23 3.32 -3.24
CA ILE A 60 -0.04 3.18 -1.80
C ILE A 60 0.14 1.74 -1.41
N ILE A 61 1.09 1.48 -0.52
CA ILE A 61 1.38 0.17 0.04
C ILE A 61 0.95 0.14 1.50
N SER A 62 0.56 -1.03 1.97
CA SER A 62 0.36 -1.30 3.39
C SER A 62 1.19 -2.49 3.81
N GLY A 63 1.78 -2.39 4.98
CA GLY A 63 2.74 -3.36 5.48
C GLY A 63 2.87 -3.30 7.00
N LYS A 64 3.64 -4.25 7.53
CA LYS A 64 3.85 -4.45 8.96
C LYS A 64 5.32 -4.68 9.24
N GLY A 65 5.84 -4.06 10.28
CA GLY A 65 7.23 -4.22 10.69
C GLY A 65 7.45 -3.95 12.17
N SER A 66 8.53 -4.50 12.71
CA SER A 66 8.98 -4.20 14.06
C SER A 66 9.78 -2.90 14.09
N VAL A 67 9.45 -1.98 14.98
CA VAL A 67 10.13 -0.69 15.14
C VAL A 67 11.57 -0.93 15.61
N VAL A 68 12.54 -0.49 14.81
CA VAL A 68 13.96 -0.54 15.15
C VAL A 68 14.41 0.78 15.77
N ALA A 69 13.98 1.89 15.18
CA ALA A 69 14.32 3.24 15.62
C ALA A 69 13.27 4.25 15.17
N VAL A 70 13.15 5.33 15.94
CA VAL A 70 12.39 6.53 15.58
C VAL A 70 13.32 7.72 15.67
N GLU A 71 13.42 8.50 14.60
CA GLU A 71 14.41 9.56 14.48
C GLU A 71 13.78 10.84 13.91
N THR A 72 14.31 12.00 14.32
CA THR A 72 13.96 13.30 13.74
C THR A 72 14.87 13.58 12.55
N VAL A 73 14.40 13.23 11.35
CA VAL A 73 15.12 13.43 10.09
C VAL A 73 14.16 14.04 9.06
N SER A 74 14.56 15.16 8.46
CA SER A 74 13.75 15.84 7.47
C SER A 74 14.02 15.30 6.06
N ARG A 75 13.05 14.58 5.50
CA ARG A 75 13.02 14.13 4.09
C ARG A 75 11.58 14.11 3.61
N TYR A 76 11.35 14.29 2.32
CA TYR A 76 10.01 14.27 1.71
C TYR A 76 9.01 15.24 2.37
N LYS A 77 9.48 16.38 2.89
CA LYS A 77 8.68 17.36 3.67
C LYS A 77 8.04 16.78 4.95
N ARG A 78 8.55 15.65 5.44
CA ARG A 78 8.18 15.03 6.72
C ARG A 78 9.29 15.26 7.74
N LYS A 79 8.94 15.29 9.03
CA LYS A 79 9.86 15.66 10.13
C LYS A 79 10.52 14.46 10.79
N TYR A 80 9.88 13.30 10.70
CA TYR A 80 10.26 12.10 11.42
C TYR A 80 10.42 10.92 10.47
N ARG A 81 11.28 9.99 10.87
CA ARG A 81 11.54 8.72 10.21
C ARG A 81 11.40 7.58 11.22
N LEU A 82 10.54 6.63 10.89
CA LEU A 82 10.43 5.34 11.55
C LEU A 82 11.24 4.33 10.74
N THR A 83 12.19 3.66 11.38
CA THR A 83 12.90 2.53 10.78
C THR A 83 12.24 1.25 11.27
N LEU A 84 11.68 0.47 10.35
CA LEU A 84 10.99 -0.78 10.66
C LEU A 84 11.71 -1.95 10.01
N ALA A 85 11.89 -3.04 10.75
CA ALA A 85 12.31 -4.32 10.18
C ALA A 85 11.07 -5.05 9.66
N GLY A 86 11.04 -5.37 8.37
CA GLY A 86 9.92 -6.08 7.76
C GLY A 86 9.83 -7.52 8.25
N GLN A 87 8.61 -8.00 8.44
CA GLN A 87 8.32 -9.35 8.94
C GLN A 87 8.07 -10.38 7.81
N GLY A 88 8.62 -10.13 6.62
CA GLY A 88 8.47 -11.04 5.48
C GLY A 88 9.02 -12.44 5.77
N SER A 89 8.26 -13.48 5.43
CA SER A 89 8.55 -14.87 5.77
C SER A 89 9.53 -15.57 4.80
N GLY A 90 10.62 -14.93 4.37
CA GLY A 90 11.57 -15.63 3.49
C GLY A 90 12.91 -14.94 3.28
N PRO A 91 13.71 -15.36 2.29
CA PRO A 91 15.12 -15.01 2.20
C PRO A 91 15.38 -13.55 1.85
N VAL A 92 14.35 -12.81 1.42
CA VAL A 92 14.47 -11.39 1.08
C VAL A 92 14.12 -10.54 2.29
N SER A 93 15.12 -9.85 2.84
CA SER A 93 14.97 -8.92 3.95
C SER A 93 14.59 -7.53 3.45
N ILE A 94 13.62 -6.88 4.11
CA ILE A 94 13.18 -5.53 3.75
C ILE A 94 13.19 -4.67 5.01
N THR A 95 13.88 -3.53 4.94
CA THR A 95 13.80 -2.47 5.94
C THR A 95 12.93 -1.35 5.41
N TYR A 96 11.94 -0.91 6.18
CA TYR A 96 11.10 0.22 5.81
C TYR A 96 11.58 1.49 6.50
N LEU A 97 11.82 2.53 5.72
CA LEU A 97 12.00 3.89 6.21
C LEU A 97 10.69 4.64 5.98
N VAL A 98 9.88 4.72 7.03
CA VAL A 98 8.55 5.33 6.97
C VAL A 98 8.62 6.77 7.47
N PHE A 99 8.30 7.72 6.61
CA PHE A 99 8.40 9.14 6.86
C PHE A 99 7.05 9.74 7.25
N THR A 100 7.00 10.49 8.35
CA THR A 100 5.79 11.10 8.90
C THR A 100 6.08 12.45 9.55
N ASP A 101 5.07 13.29 9.66
CA ASP A 101 5.09 14.57 10.36
C ASP A 101 4.38 14.52 11.72
N ARG A 102 3.79 13.38 12.07
CA ARG A 102 3.10 13.17 13.34
C ARG A 102 4.10 12.90 14.45
N ASP A 103 4.13 13.77 15.44
CA ASP A 103 5.01 13.66 16.61
C ASP A 103 4.49 12.62 17.63
N GLU A 104 3.21 12.27 17.56
CA GLU A 104 2.57 11.26 18.40
C GLU A 104 3.31 9.92 18.36
N TYR A 105 3.79 9.51 17.19
CA TYR A 105 4.54 8.26 17.02
C TYR A 105 5.86 8.24 17.79
N LEU A 106 6.50 9.40 18.02
CA LEU A 106 7.71 9.47 18.85
C LEU A 106 7.44 9.12 20.31
N LYS A 107 6.23 9.38 20.79
CA LYS A 107 5.85 9.19 22.19
C LYS A 107 5.24 7.81 22.42
N MET A 108 4.61 7.24 21.39
CA MET A 108 3.86 5.99 21.50
C MET A 108 4.65 4.76 21.06
N LEU A 109 5.54 4.89 20.08
CA LEU A 109 6.27 3.75 19.53
C LEU A 109 7.57 3.52 20.28
N HIS A 110 7.70 2.31 20.83
CA HIS A 110 8.92 1.81 21.44
C HIS A 110 9.64 0.84 20.50
N LYS A 111 10.91 0.61 20.80
CA LYS A 111 11.70 -0.39 20.07
C LYS A 111 11.07 -1.77 20.23
N ASN A 112 11.00 -2.50 19.11
CA ASN A 112 10.36 -3.80 18.93
C ASN A 112 8.84 -3.79 18.87
N ASP A 113 8.19 -2.63 19.02
CA ASP A 113 6.75 -2.53 18.81
C ASP A 113 6.41 -2.87 17.37
N ILE A 114 5.20 -3.38 17.18
CA ILE A 114 4.71 -3.78 15.88
C ILE A 114 3.92 -2.62 15.29
N PHE A 115 4.37 -2.11 14.16
CA PHE A 115 3.73 -0.99 13.49
C PHE A 115 3.15 -1.42 12.14
N GLU A 116 1.85 -1.20 11.99
CA GLU A 116 1.15 -1.35 10.72
C GLU A 116 1.01 0.01 10.06
N PHE A 117 1.50 0.10 8.82
CA PHE A 117 1.52 1.36 8.08
C PHE A 117 0.77 1.24 6.76
N LYS A 118 0.24 2.38 6.33
CA LYS A 118 -0.23 2.62 4.97
C LYS A 118 0.43 3.89 4.47
N GLY A 119 1.07 3.83 3.31
CA GLY A 119 1.83 4.95 2.80
C GLY A 119 2.23 4.80 1.34
N GLN A 120 2.67 5.88 0.73
CA GLN A 120 3.14 5.88 -0.65
C GLN A 120 4.55 5.32 -0.73
N PHE A 121 4.75 4.31 -1.58
CA PHE A 121 6.06 3.72 -1.86
C PHE A 121 6.86 4.64 -2.80
N ILE A 122 7.88 5.32 -2.28
CA ILE A 122 8.59 6.36 -3.05
C ILE A 122 9.75 5.79 -3.84
N ILE A 123 10.61 5.02 -3.17
CA ILE A 123 11.82 4.46 -3.77
C ILE A 123 12.24 3.20 -3.01
N TYR A 124 12.96 2.32 -3.69
CA TYR A 124 13.69 1.23 -3.06
C TYR A 124 15.19 1.35 -3.34
N THR A 125 16.00 0.81 -2.44
CA THR A 125 17.45 0.69 -2.60
C THR A 125 17.87 -0.74 -2.30
N PRO A 126 18.43 -1.48 -3.28
CA PRO A 126 19.04 -2.78 -3.00
C PRO A 126 20.32 -2.59 -2.19
N LEU A 127 20.53 -3.43 -1.18
CA LEU A 127 21.70 -3.34 -0.30
C LEU A 127 22.86 -4.23 -0.74
N ASN A 128 22.62 -5.15 -1.69
CA ASN A 128 23.67 -5.99 -2.25
C ASN A 128 23.39 -6.42 -3.69
N SER A 129 24.40 -7.05 -4.31
CA SER A 129 24.34 -7.57 -5.67
C SER A 129 23.44 -8.81 -5.80
N LEU A 130 23.21 -9.55 -4.71
CA LEU A 130 22.33 -10.72 -4.69
C LEU A 130 20.84 -10.34 -4.66
N ARG A 131 20.54 -9.05 -4.40
CA ARG A 131 19.17 -8.51 -4.39
C ARG A 131 18.27 -9.26 -3.39
N ASP A 132 18.83 -9.67 -2.27
CA ASP A 132 18.12 -10.34 -1.17
C ASP A 132 17.88 -9.41 0.03
N SER A 133 18.29 -8.15 -0.06
CA SER A 133 18.06 -7.15 0.97
C SER A 133 17.78 -5.78 0.37
N TYR A 134 16.76 -5.11 0.91
CA TYR A 134 16.27 -3.83 0.40
C TYR A 134 15.93 -2.85 1.51
N ILE A 135 16.06 -1.57 1.19
CA ILE A 135 15.46 -0.45 1.93
C ILE A 135 14.31 0.10 1.09
N PHE A 136 13.12 0.25 1.67
CA PHE A 136 11.99 0.92 1.04
C PHE A 136 11.69 2.23 1.77
N ASP A 137 11.69 3.33 1.02
CA ASP A 137 11.24 4.63 1.53
C ASP A 137 9.74 4.76 1.31
N VAL A 138 9.01 5.01 2.38
CA VAL A 138 7.55 5.09 2.39
C VAL A 138 7.13 6.41 3.02
N VAL A 139 6.32 7.20 2.34
CA VAL A 139 5.71 8.40 2.95
C VAL A 139 4.35 8.02 3.51
N LEU A 140 4.17 8.16 4.83
CA LEU A 140 2.94 7.77 5.50
C LEU A 140 1.74 8.58 4.97
N GLU A 141 0.65 7.89 4.69
CA GLU A 141 -0.66 8.51 4.44
C GLU A 141 -1.39 8.75 5.77
N ASP A 142 -2.38 9.64 5.76
CA ASP A 142 -3.18 9.90 6.94
C ASP A 142 -4.04 8.67 7.30
N GLY A 143 -3.68 7.97 8.39
CA GLY A 143 -4.47 6.86 8.95
C GLY A 143 -3.72 5.58 9.30
N ALA A 144 -2.47 5.64 9.78
CA ALA A 144 -1.81 4.43 10.29
C ALA A 144 -2.39 4.00 11.65
N ILE A 145 -2.39 2.69 11.89
CA ILE A 145 -2.93 2.08 13.11
C ILE A 145 -1.75 1.45 13.86
N VAL A 146 -1.53 1.87 15.10
CA VAL A 146 -0.62 1.17 16.02
C VAL A 146 -1.36 -0.04 16.55
N VAL A 147 -0.77 -1.24 16.44
CA VAL A 147 -1.34 -2.46 17.01
C VAL A 147 -0.55 -2.77 18.27
N GLU A 148 -1.17 -2.55 19.43
CA GLU A 148 -0.65 -2.98 20.75
C GLU A 148 -0.63 -4.51 20.89
#